data_AF-A0A8X6NV66-F1
#
_entry.id   AF-A0A8X6NV66-F1
#
_cell.length_a   1.000
_cell.length_b   1.000
_cell.length_c   1.000
_cell.angle_alpha   90.00
_cell.angle_beta   90.00
_cell.angle_gamma   90.00
#
_symmetry.space_group_name_H-M   'P 1'
#
loop_
_entity.id
_entity.type
_entity.pdbx_description
1 polymer ?
#
loop_
_entity_poly.entity_id
_entity_poly.type
_entity_poly.pdbx_seq_one_letter_code
_entity_poly.pdbx_strand_id
1 'polypeptide(L)'
;MKNPNDLETIRNIILINSDDEEDIALDEIDADEEHISEGEVIEQAKNLTDILDVWKCLITDCIIESIVYENNKYICSWKPNYFRSKNARDTDGAEIKDLLDLFYLVGCLAWK
;
A
#
# COMPACT_ATOMS: atom_id res chain seq x y z
N MET A 1 19.91 9.32 19.29
CA MET A 1 18.94 9.76 18.27
C MET A 1 18.41 8.49 17.62
N LYS A 2 17.11 8.18 17.76
CA LYS A 2 16.53 6.97 17.17
C LYS A 2 16.44 7.14 15.66
N ASN A 3 16.77 6.08 14.91
CA ASN A 3 16.74 6.07 13.45
C ASN A 3 15.28 6.22 12.99
N PRO A 4 14.93 7.23 12.17
CA PRO A 4 13.56 7.44 11.70
C PRO A 4 13.03 6.32 10.78
N ASN A 5 13.90 5.41 10.33
CA ASN A 5 13.53 4.23 9.54
C ASN A 5 13.47 2.93 10.37
N ASP A 6 13.61 3.01 11.69
CA ASP A 6 13.40 1.88 12.56
C ASP A 6 11.90 1.53 12.57
N LEU A 7 11.56 0.29 12.22
CA LEU A 7 10.18 -0.21 12.16
C LEU A 7 9.47 -0.01 13.50
N GLU A 8 10.21 -0.06 14.61
CA GLU A 8 9.69 0.23 15.95
C GLU A 8 9.29 1.71 16.09
N THR A 9 10.02 2.62 15.44
CA THR A 9 9.72 4.06 15.45
C THR A 9 8.52 4.37 14.55
N ILE A 10 8.43 3.72 13.39
CA ILE A 10 7.27 3.84 12.48
C ILE A 10 6.00 3.28 13.14
N ARG A 11 6.09 2.10 13.75
CA ARG A 11 5.01 1.48 14.53
C ARG A 11 4.53 2.39 15.67
N ASN A 12 5.45 2.97 16.42
CA ASN A 12 5.09 3.90 17.50
C ASN A 12 4.45 5.19 16.98
N ILE A 13 4.85 5.71 15.82
CA ILE A 13 4.21 6.88 15.19
C ILE A 13 2.78 6.56 14.74
N ILE A 14 2.54 5.35 14.23
CA ILE A 14 1.19 4.91 13.82
C ILE A 14 0.28 4.75 15.04
N LEU A 15 0.77 4.13 16.11
CA LEU A 15 0.00 3.89 17.35
C LEU A 15 -0.29 5.17 18.16
N ILE A 16 0.55 6.20 18.05
CA ILE A 16 0.33 7.49 18.75
C ILE A 16 -0.80 8.32 18.09
N ASN A 17 -1.15 8.04 16.83
CA ASN A 17 -2.18 8.80 16.10
C ASN A 17 -3.57 8.12 16.10
N SER A 18 -3.72 6.98 16.78
CA SER A 18 -5.00 6.27 16.94
C SER A 18 -5.52 6.45 18.37
N ASP A 19 -6.22 7.57 18.62
CA ASP A 19 -7.01 7.79 19.85
C ASP A 19 -8.32 6.97 19.89
N ASP A 20 -8.53 6.08 18.91
CA ASP A 20 -9.68 5.17 18.87
C ASP A 20 -9.22 3.76 19.28
N GLU A 21 -9.45 3.42 20.56
CA GLU A 21 -9.31 2.08 21.13
C GLU A 21 -10.27 1.09 20.45
N GLU A 22 -9.90 0.56 19.28
CA GLU A 22 -10.34 -0.78 18.89
C GLU A 22 -9.15 -1.71 19.07
N ASP A 23 -9.24 -2.53 20.13
CA ASP A 23 -8.40 -3.70 20.35
C ASP A 23 -8.46 -4.60 19.11
N ILE A 24 -7.53 -4.39 18.17
CA ILE A 24 -7.29 -5.35 17.10
C ILE A 24 -6.69 -6.57 17.80
N ALA A 25 -7.51 -7.59 17.99
CA ALA A 25 -7.06 -8.92 18.37
C ALA A 25 -6.02 -9.37 17.33
N LEU A 26 -4.75 -9.29 17.70
CA LEU A 26 -3.59 -9.69 16.90
C LEU A 26 -3.53 -11.21 16.63
N ASP A 27 -4.59 -11.95 16.97
CA ASP A 27 -4.62 -13.42 16.98
C ASP A 27 -5.16 -14.03 15.66
N GLU A 28 -5.59 -13.22 14.68
CA GLU A 28 -6.13 -13.71 13.38
C GLU A 28 -5.45 -13.10 12.14
N ILE A 29 -4.16 -12.74 12.23
CA ILE A 29 -3.35 -12.53 11.02
C ILE A 29 -2.62 -13.86 10.76
N ASP A 30 -3.08 -14.60 9.75
CA ASP A 30 -2.42 -15.82 9.27
C ASP A 30 -0.97 -15.51 8.93
N ALA A 31 -0.06 -16.03 9.76
CA ALA A 31 1.38 -15.79 9.72
C ALA A 31 2.09 -16.63 8.63
N ASP A 32 1.55 -16.62 7.42
CA ASP A 32 2.22 -17.16 6.22
C ASP A 32 2.87 -16.04 5.39
N GLU A 33 3.39 -14.99 6.04
CA GLU A 33 4.35 -14.09 5.40
C GLU A 33 5.68 -14.83 5.26
N GLU A 34 5.98 -15.28 4.05
CA GLU A 34 7.30 -15.77 3.68
C GLU A 34 8.32 -14.65 3.92
N HIS A 35 9.03 -14.70 5.06
CA HIS A 35 10.04 -13.71 5.44
C HIS A 35 11.21 -13.78 4.45
N ILE A 36 11.13 -12.99 3.37
CA ILE A 36 12.26 -12.76 2.47
C ILE A 36 13.33 -12.00 3.24
N SER A 37 14.54 -12.56 3.32
CA SER A 37 15.63 -11.92 4.05
C SER A 37 16.06 -10.62 3.37
N GLU A 38 16.48 -9.61 4.14
CA GLU A 38 16.94 -8.32 3.62
C GLU A 38 18.04 -8.47 2.54
N GLY A 39 18.90 -9.49 2.68
CA GLY A 39 19.92 -9.82 1.69
C GLY A 39 19.36 -10.28 0.35
N GLU A 40 18.25 -11.01 0.36
CA GLU A 40 17.58 -11.53 -0.83
C GLU A 40 16.84 -10.43 -1.59
N VAL A 41 16.20 -9.48 -0.89
CA VAL A 41 15.59 -8.29 -1.51
C VAL A 41 16.65 -7.44 -2.23
N ILE A 42 17.82 -7.27 -1.62
CA ILE A 42 18.94 -6.53 -2.23
C ILE A 42 19.48 -7.25 -3.46
N GLU A 43 19.59 -8.59 -3.44
CA GLU A 43 20.00 -9.36 -4.62
C GLU A 43 18.97 -9.30 -5.75
N GLN A 44 17.68 -9.43 -5.43
CA GLN A 44 16.60 -9.28 -6.41
C GLN A 44 16.65 -7.89 -7.07
N ALA A 45 16.78 -6.82 -6.27
CA ALA A 45 16.88 -5.45 -6.76
C ALA A 45 18.10 -5.22 -7.67
N LYS A 46 19.25 -5.84 -7.37
CA LYS A 46 20.47 -5.74 -8.20
C LYS A 46 20.32 -6.40 -9.58
N ASN A 47 19.43 -7.36 -9.71
CA ASN A 47 19.20 -8.08 -10.96
C ASN A 47 18.12 -7.45 -11.84
N LEU A 48 17.43 -6.40 -11.35
CA LEU A 48 16.45 -5.66 -12.13
C LEU A 48 17.15 -4.84 -13.21
N THR A 49 16.84 -5.14 -14.47
CA THR A 49 17.40 -4.44 -15.64
C THR A 49 16.35 -3.71 -16.45
N ASP A 50 15.08 -4.05 -16.28
CA ASP A 50 13.95 -3.39 -16.91
C ASP A 50 13.38 -2.30 -16.00
N ILE A 51 13.09 -1.13 -16.58
CA ILE A 51 12.60 0.04 -15.83
C ILE A 51 11.21 -0.19 -15.23
N LEU A 52 10.38 -1.03 -15.85
CA LEU A 52 9.07 -1.40 -15.33
C LEU A 52 9.21 -2.32 -14.12
N ASP A 53 10.21 -3.20 -14.11
CA ASP A 53 10.47 -4.07 -12.97
C ASP A 53 10.99 -3.26 -11.77
N VAL A 54 11.84 -2.25 -12.02
CA VAL A 54 12.25 -1.29 -10.98
C VAL A 54 11.05 -0.53 -10.42
N TRP A 55 10.15 -0.04 -11.29
CA TRP A 55 8.93 0.64 -10.86
C TRP A 55 8.06 -0.24 -9.97
N LYS A 56 7.80 -1.48 -10.38
CA LYS A 56 7.01 -2.44 -9.61
C LYS A 56 7.66 -2.79 -8.27
N CYS A 57 8.98 -2.87 -8.21
CA CYS A 57 9.71 -3.12 -6.97
C CYS A 57 9.54 -2.01 -5.92
N LEU A 58 9.27 -0.76 -6.35
CA LEU A 58 9.05 0.36 -5.44
C LEU A 58 7.64 0.36 -4.82
N ILE A 59 6.71 -0.40 -5.40
CA ILE A 59 5.31 -0.45 -5.01
C ILE A 59 5.02 -1.85 -4.49
N THR A 60 5.21 -2.05 -3.19
CA THR A 60 4.97 -3.34 -2.53
C THR A 60 3.48 -3.61 -2.36
N ASP A 61 3.10 -4.89 -2.23
CA ASP A 61 1.71 -5.26 -1.97
C ASP A 61 1.19 -4.64 -0.65
N CYS A 62 2.01 -4.52 0.38
CA CYS A 62 1.68 -3.82 1.63
C CYS A 62 1.28 -2.34 1.42
N ILE A 63 1.99 -1.64 0.51
CA ILE A 63 1.63 -0.25 0.15
C ILE A 63 0.26 -0.24 -0.54
N ILE A 64 0.02 -1.17 -1.46
CA ILE A 64 -1.25 -1.27 -2.19
C ILE A 64 -2.40 -1.58 -1.24
N GLU A 65 -2.22 -2.52 -0.32
CA GLU A 65 -3.21 -2.86 0.71
C GLU A 65 -3.53 -1.68 1.61
N SER A 66 -2.51 -0.92 2.03
CA SER A 66 -2.70 0.30 2.82
C SER A 66 -3.53 1.34 2.06
N ILE A 67 -3.25 1.54 0.77
CA ILE A 67 -4.02 2.45 -0.09
C ILE A 67 -5.46 1.96 -0.23
N VAL A 68 -5.68 0.68 -0.49
CA VAL A 68 -7.01 0.08 -0.61
C VAL A 68 -7.81 0.28 0.67
N TYR A 69 -7.22 -0.02 1.83
CA TYR A 69 -7.85 0.13 3.14
C TYR A 69 -8.30 1.58 3.39
N GLU A 70 -7.37 2.53 3.29
CA GLU A 70 -7.68 3.95 3.54
C GLU A 70 -8.70 4.48 2.52
N ASN A 71 -8.55 4.15 1.25
CA ASN A 71 -9.47 4.59 0.21
C ASN A 71 -10.90 4.06 0.46
N ASN A 72 -11.05 2.80 0.84
CA ASN A 72 -12.35 2.21 1.13
C ASN A 72 -13.00 2.80 2.38
N LYS A 73 -12.21 3.22 3.38
CA LYS A 73 -12.71 4.00 4.53
C LYS A 73 -13.39 5.29 4.08
N TYR A 74 -12.77 6.03 3.15
CA TYR A 74 -13.38 7.23 2.56
C TYR A 74 -14.60 6.91 1.69
N ILE A 75 -14.52 5.91 0.82
CA ILE A 75 -15.65 5.50 -0.03
C ILE A 75 -16.88 5.17 0.83
N CYS A 76 -16.69 4.42 1.92
CA CYS A 76 -17.75 4.10 2.87
C CYS A 76 -18.44 5.35 3.44
N SER A 77 -17.68 6.39 3.75
CA SER A 77 -18.23 7.66 4.25
C SER A 77 -19.09 8.40 3.22
N TRP A 78 -18.83 8.21 1.91
CA TRP A 78 -19.53 8.90 0.82
C TRP A 78 -20.59 8.05 0.14
N LYS A 79 -20.58 6.72 0.32
CA LYS A 79 -21.58 5.78 -0.23
C LYS A 79 -23.03 6.29 -0.11
N PRO A 80 -23.49 6.87 1.01
CA PRO A 80 -24.86 7.38 1.14
C PRO A 80 -25.23 8.50 0.15
N ASN A 81 -24.25 9.23 -0.37
CA ASN A 81 -24.46 10.35 -1.29
C ASN A 81 -24.70 9.88 -2.74
N TYR A 82 -24.50 8.60 -3.03
CA TYR A 82 -24.64 8.04 -4.38
C TYR A 82 -25.94 7.26 -4.53
N PHE A 83 -26.76 7.66 -5.51
CA PHE A 83 -28.01 6.94 -5.83
C PHE A 83 -27.78 5.54 -6.40
N ARG A 84 -26.64 5.31 -7.06
CA ARG A 84 -26.27 4.01 -7.65
C ARG A 84 -25.05 3.45 -6.93
N SER A 85 -25.17 2.25 -6.38
CA SER A 85 -24.08 1.55 -5.68
C SER A 85 -22.79 1.46 -6.49
N LYS A 86 -22.89 1.28 -7.81
CA LYS A 86 -21.73 1.20 -8.71
C LYS A 86 -20.83 2.45 -8.70
N ASN A 87 -21.36 3.61 -8.31
CA ASN A 87 -20.61 4.87 -8.33
C ASN A 87 -19.76 5.07 -7.06
N ALA A 88 -19.97 4.23 -6.04
CA ALA A 88 -19.21 4.20 -4.79
C ALA A 88 -18.95 2.74 -4.40
N ARG A 89 -18.53 1.94 -5.39
CA ARG A 89 -18.07 0.58 -5.16
C ARG A 89 -16.71 0.65 -4.46
N ASP A 90 -16.48 -0.29 -3.56
CA ASP A 90 -15.17 -0.45 -2.94
C ASP A 90 -14.12 -0.74 -4.01
N THR A 91 -12.92 -0.25 -3.74
CA THR A 91 -11.74 -0.43 -4.56
C THR A 91 -11.01 -1.71 -4.17
N ASP A 92 -10.46 -2.42 -5.15
CA ASP A 92 -9.59 -3.58 -4.92
C ASP A 92 -8.12 -3.30 -5.30
N GLY A 93 -7.23 -4.24 -4.94
CA GLY A 93 -5.81 -4.09 -5.22
C GLY A 93 -5.46 -4.06 -6.71
N ALA A 94 -6.27 -4.68 -7.57
CA ALA A 94 -6.05 -4.65 -9.01
C ALA A 94 -6.36 -3.26 -9.57
N GLU A 95 -7.45 -2.63 -9.13
CA GLU A 95 -7.79 -1.26 -9.50
C GLU A 95 -6.73 -0.24 -9.07
N ILE A 96 -6.13 -0.40 -7.87
CA ILE A 96 -5.02 0.45 -7.43
C ILE A 96 -3.76 0.20 -8.26
N LYS A 97 -3.42 -1.06 -8.58
CA LYS A 97 -2.29 -1.39 -9.46
C LYS A 97 -2.46 -0.74 -10.84
N ASP A 98 -3.63 -0.88 -11.45
CA ASP A 98 -3.95 -0.28 -12.74
C ASP A 98 -3.87 1.25 -12.72
N LEU A 99 -4.31 1.89 -11.63
CA LEU A 99 -4.21 3.35 -11.46
C LEU A 99 -2.75 3.82 -11.36
N LEU A 100 -1.90 3.10 -10.62
CA LEU A 100 -0.48 3.44 -10.47
C LEU A 100 0.27 3.26 -11.80
N ASP A 101 -0.03 2.19 -12.54
CA ASP A 101 0.51 1.97 -13.88
C ASP A 101 0.05 3.06 -14.87
N LEU A 102 -1.19 3.53 -14.75
CA LEU A 102 -1.67 4.67 -15.55
C LEU A 102 -0.87 5.94 -15.25
N PHE A 103 -0.58 6.22 -13.98
CA PHE A 103 0.25 7.38 -13.61
C PHE A 103 1.69 7.27 -14.10
N TYR A 104 2.27 6.06 -14.08
CA TYR A 104 3.56 5.81 -14.72
C TYR A 104 3.54 6.19 -16.20
N LEU A 105 2.54 5.69 -16.95
CA LEU A 105 2.38 6.01 -18.37
C LEU A 105 2.19 7.51 -18.63
N VAL A 106 1.37 8.17 -17.82
CA VAL A 106 1.16 9.63 -17.91
C VAL A 106 2.48 10.38 -17.68
N GLY A 107 3.27 9.98 -16.68
CA GLY A 107 4.60 10.54 -16.42
C GLY A 107 5.54 10.39 -17.61
N CYS A 108 5.58 9.20 -18.23
CA CYS A 108 6.38 8.96 -19.43
C CYS A 108 5.92 9.82 -20.63
N LEU A 109 4.62 10.03 -20.80
CA LEU A 109 4.06 10.82 -21.91
C LEU A 109 4.23 12.32 -21.72
N ALA A 110 4.20 12.81 -20.48
CA ALA A 110 4.34 14.22 -20.14
C ALA A 110 5.78 14.75 -20.28
N TRP A 111 6.78 13.87 -20.27
CA TRP A 111 8.21 14.23 -20.38
C TRP A 111 8.67 14.47 -21.84
N LYS A 112 7.79 14.93 -22.73
CA LYS A 112 8.15 15.31 -24.11
C LYS A 112 8.24 16.83 -24.25
#